data_AF-A0AAV7ALP9-F1
#
_entry.id   AF-A0AAV7ALP9-F1
#
_cell.length_a   1.000
_cell.length_b   1.000
_cell.length_c   1.000
_cell.angle_alpha   90.00
_cell.angle_beta   90.00
_cell.angle_gamma   90.00
#
_symmetry.space_group_name_H-M   'P 1'
#
loop_
_entity.id
_entity.type
_entity.pdbx_description
1 polymer ?
#
loop_
_entity_poly.entity_id
_entity_poly.type
_entity_poly.pdbx_seq_one_letter_code
_entity_poly.pdbx_strand_id
1 'polypeptide(L)'
;MLHCPGAHHTCKLVKQVAACCLLLPRFLLTALMLWLLDFQCIRRRVLVTVKEESPERDDPPLCVSDSNRMCTLESLKAVWHGQKLDYFKSAHLGCSAPNTEVVMLEGQRLCRILDFSQGHRPLAYHRLASQHIDIADFLLVYIEEAHPSDGWVSTDASYQIPKHQSLQDRVRAAQLMLQGVPGCRVVVDTMSNASNAAYGAYFERLYIIVDGKVVYQGGRGPEGYKISDLRSWLDQYHTHTQNKGTLVIQI
;
A
#
# COMPACT_ATOMS: atom_id res chain seq x y z
N MET A 1 18.50 24.40 33.67
CA MET A 1 17.46 23.79 32.81
C MET A 1 17.26 22.34 33.26
N LEU A 2 16.26 22.10 34.10
CA LEU A 2 15.92 20.75 34.58
C LEU A 2 15.11 20.04 33.48
N HIS A 3 15.76 19.13 32.75
CA HIS A 3 15.07 18.16 31.92
C HIS A 3 14.30 17.22 32.85
N CYS A 4 12.97 17.22 32.76
CA CYS A 4 12.10 16.37 33.57
C CYS A 4 11.78 15.08 32.78
N PRO A 5 12.48 13.95 33.03
CA PRO A 5 12.30 12.72 32.25
C PRO A 5 10.87 12.15 32.32
N GLY A 6 10.08 12.51 33.35
CA GLY A 6 8.71 12.05 33.53
C GLY A 6 7.73 12.50 32.44
N ALA A 7 7.92 13.69 31.85
CA ALA A 7 6.99 14.24 30.85
C ALA A 7 7.02 13.47 29.52
N HIS A 8 8.18 12.91 29.16
CA HIS A 8 8.35 12.15 27.92
C HIS A 8 7.71 10.75 28.02
N HIS A 9 7.78 10.13 29.20
CA HIS A 9 7.15 8.83 29.48
C HIS A 9 5.64 8.93 29.57
N THR A 10 5.10 9.95 30.23
CA THR A 10 3.64 10.18 30.32
C THR A 10 3.05 10.50 28.95
N CYS A 11 3.70 11.35 28.15
CA CYS A 11 3.27 11.64 26.77
C CYS A 11 3.28 10.39 25.88
N LYS A 12 4.28 9.52 26.02
CA LYS A 12 4.35 8.24 25.29
C LYS A 12 3.24 7.28 25.72
N LEU A 13 2.97 7.18 27.02
CA LEU A 13 1.89 6.34 27.56
C LEU A 13 0.52 6.81 27.08
N VAL A 14 0.24 8.12 27.14
CA VAL A 14 -1.03 8.70 26.66
C VAL A 14 -1.23 8.42 25.18
N LYS A 15 -0.20 8.60 24.36
CA LYS A 15 -0.26 8.26 22.91
C LYS A 15 -0.54 6.78 22.68
N GLN A 16 0.05 5.89 23.48
CA GLN A 16 -0.20 4.45 23.38
C GLN A 16 -1.62 4.07 23.80
N VAL A 17 -2.13 4.64 24.90
CA VAL A 17 -3.51 4.42 25.36
C VAL A 17 -4.51 4.94 24.33
N ALA A 18 -4.31 6.15 23.80
CA ALA A 18 -5.17 6.71 22.76
C ALA A 18 -5.15 5.85 21.48
N ALA A 19 -3.98 5.38 21.06
CA ALA A 19 -3.86 4.46 19.94
C ALA A 19 -4.64 3.15 20.20
N CYS A 20 -4.54 2.58 21.41
CA CYS A 20 -5.32 1.39 21.78
C CYS A 20 -6.83 1.65 21.75
N CYS A 21 -7.30 2.78 22.29
CA CYS A 21 -8.72 3.13 22.29
C CYS A 21 -9.29 3.30 20.87
N LEU A 22 -8.49 3.79 19.92
CA LEU A 22 -8.91 3.98 18.53
C LEU A 22 -8.77 2.71 17.68
N LEU A 23 -7.72 1.91 17.93
CA LEU A 23 -7.43 0.71 17.15
C LEU A 23 -8.25 -0.50 17.60
N LEU A 24 -8.46 -0.68 18.91
CA LEU A 24 -9.10 -1.88 19.44
C LEU A 24 -10.54 -2.08 18.92
N PRO A 25 -11.44 -1.08 18.90
CA PRO A 25 -12.79 -1.27 18.36
C PRO A 25 -12.76 -1.68 16.88
N ARG A 26 -11.87 -1.05 16.12
CA ARG A 26 -11.70 -1.31 14.69
C ARG A 26 -11.13 -2.71 14.44
N PHE A 27 -10.17 -3.12 15.28
CA PHE A 27 -9.60 -4.46 15.26
C PHE A 27 -10.66 -5.52 15.58
N LEU A 28 -11.46 -5.33 16.63
CA LEU A 28 -12.53 -6.25 17.02
C LEU A 28 -13.59 -6.38 15.91
N LEU A 29 -13.94 -5.29 15.24
CA LEU A 29 -14.85 -5.33 14.09
C LEU A 29 -14.25 -6.14 12.93
N THR A 30 -12.99 -5.91 12.56
CA THR A 30 -12.33 -6.70 11.51
C THR A 30 -12.18 -8.18 11.91
N ALA A 31 -11.88 -8.48 13.17
CA ALA A 31 -11.81 -9.84 13.69
C ALA A 31 -13.18 -10.53 13.60
N LEU A 32 -14.26 -9.84 13.96
CA LEU A 32 -15.63 -10.33 13.79
C LEU A 32 -15.94 -10.59 12.32
N MET A 33 -15.55 -9.70 11.41
CA MET A 33 -15.73 -9.89 9.97
C MET A 33 -14.97 -11.11 9.45
N LEU A 34 -13.70 -11.29 9.82
CA LEU A 34 -12.93 -12.48 9.45
C LEU A 34 -13.59 -13.76 9.99
N TRP A 35 -14.13 -13.71 11.20
CA TRP A 35 -14.85 -14.84 11.80
C TRP A 35 -16.15 -15.14 11.06
N LEU A 36 -16.91 -14.12 10.66
CA LEU A 36 -18.10 -14.29 9.83
C LEU A 36 -17.75 -14.86 8.45
N LEU A 37 -16.60 -14.47 7.89
CA LEU A 37 -16.11 -15.02 6.62
C LEU A 37 -15.67 -16.49 6.74
N ASP A 38 -15.48 -17.07 7.93
CA ASP A 38 -15.29 -18.51 8.07
C ASP A 38 -16.55 -19.33 7.74
N PHE A 39 -17.73 -18.71 7.76
CA PHE A 39 -18.95 -19.33 7.28
C PHE A 39 -19.05 -19.21 5.76
N GLN A 40 -18.93 -20.33 5.04
CA GLN A 40 -18.90 -20.36 3.57
C GLN A 40 -20.10 -19.67 2.90
N CYS A 41 -21.29 -19.75 3.49
CA CYS A 41 -22.47 -19.07 2.96
C CYS A 41 -22.35 -17.54 3.02
N ILE A 42 -21.77 -17.01 4.10
CA ILE A 42 -21.50 -15.58 4.27
C ILE A 42 -20.39 -15.17 3.29
N ARG A 43 -19.29 -15.92 3.23
CA ARG A 43 -18.17 -15.67 2.31
C ARG A 43 -18.62 -15.60 0.86
N ARG A 44 -19.37 -16.60 0.39
CA ARG A 44 -19.91 -16.62 -0.99
C ARG A 44 -20.82 -15.43 -1.26
N ARG A 45 -21.68 -15.06 -0.30
CA ARG A 45 -22.57 -13.91 -0.46
C ARG A 45 -21.78 -12.60 -0.59
N VAL A 46 -20.79 -12.40 0.28
CA VAL A 46 -19.91 -11.21 0.22
C VAL A 46 -19.16 -11.16 -1.11
N LEU A 47 -18.59 -12.27 -1.57
CA LEU A 47 -17.84 -12.31 -2.83
C LEU A 47 -18.71 -12.03 -4.06
N VAL A 48 -19.96 -12.53 -4.06
CA VAL A 48 -20.92 -12.22 -5.13
C VAL A 48 -21.27 -10.73 -5.12
N THR A 49 -21.60 -10.17 -3.95
CA THR A 49 -21.89 -8.73 -3.83
C THR A 49 -20.72 -7.88 -4.29
N VAL A 50 -19.49 -8.18 -3.85
CA VAL A 50 -18.29 -7.42 -4.26
C VAL A 50 -18.07 -7.52 -5.78
N LYS A 51 -18.25 -8.71 -6.37
CA LYS A 51 -18.11 -8.90 -7.82
C LYS A 51 -19.16 -8.12 -8.63
N GLU A 52 -20.38 -7.99 -8.12
CA GLU A 52 -21.44 -7.18 -8.73
C GLU A 52 -21.17 -5.67 -8.56
N GLU A 53 -20.59 -5.26 -7.43
CA GLU A 53 -20.22 -3.87 -7.13
C GLU A 53 -18.94 -3.40 -7.82
N SER A 54 -18.11 -4.30 -8.34
CA SER A 54 -16.88 -4.01 -9.08
C SER A 54 -17.00 -4.25 -10.59
N PRO A 55 -17.92 -3.59 -11.34
CA PRO A 55 -18.01 -3.73 -12.79
C PRO A 55 -16.87 -3.02 -13.54
N GLU A 56 -16.05 -2.22 -12.84
CA GLU A 56 -14.94 -1.49 -13.44
C GLU A 56 -13.81 -2.44 -13.83
N ARG A 57 -13.43 -2.41 -15.11
CA ARG A 57 -12.51 -3.39 -15.74
C ARG A 57 -11.07 -3.36 -15.20
N ASP A 58 -10.74 -2.36 -14.40
CA ASP A 58 -9.36 -2.02 -14.06
C ASP A 58 -8.97 -2.36 -12.63
N ASP A 59 -9.95 -2.49 -11.75
CA ASP A 59 -9.73 -2.93 -10.39
C ASP A 59 -9.53 -4.46 -10.38
N PRO A 60 -8.47 -4.97 -9.72
CA PRO A 60 -8.33 -6.40 -9.56
C PRO A 60 -9.51 -6.95 -8.74
N PRO A 61 -10.05 -8.12 -9.09
CA PRO A 61 -11.09 -8.74 -8.27
C PRO A 61 -10.56 -9.00 -6.87
N LEU A 62 -11.38 -8.73 -5.86
CA LEU A 62 -11.08 -9.14 -4.48
C LEU A 62 -11.14 -10.66 -4.40
N CYS A 63 -9.98 -11.33 -4.48
CA CYS A 63 -9.88 -12.77 -4.38
C CYS A 63 -9.72 -13.20 -2.92
N VAL A 64 -10.61 -14.08 -2.45
CA VAL A 64 -10.58 -14.66 -1.11
C VAL A 64 -10.69 -16.17 -1.25
N SER A 65 -9.71 -16.89 -0.70
CA SER A 65 -9.68 -18.36 -0.73
C SER A 65 -10.94 -18.98 -0.11
N ASP A 66 -11.52 -19.96 -0.79
CA ASP A 66 -12.68 -20.72 -0.34
C ASP A 66 -12.31 -21.82 0.68
N SER A 67 -11.06 -22.28 0.66
CA SER A 67 -10.56 -23.38 1.49
C SER A 67 -9.91 -22.88 2.79
N ASN A 68 -9.45 -21.64 2.83
CA ASN A 68 -8.70 -21.13 3.98
C ASN A 68 -9.63 -20.63 5.11
N ARG A 69 -9.20 -20.86 6.35
CA ARG A 69 -9.78 -20.16 7.50
C ARG A 69 -9.29 -18.72 7.51
N MET A 70 -10.23 -17.79 7.59
CA MET A 70 -10.02 -16.36 7.60
C MET A 70 -9.74 -15.86 9.02
N CYS A 71 -10.38 -16.40 10.06
CA CYS A 71 -10.13 -16.01 11.45
C CYS A 71 -9.15 -16.96 12.14
N THR A 72 -7.87 -16.76 11.86
CA THR A 72 -6.76 -17.47 12.53
C THR A 72 -5.93 -16.51 13.38
N LEU A 73 -5.14 -17.04 14.32
CA LEU A 73 -4.19 -16.22 15.08
C LEU A 73 -3.25 -15.43 14.15
N GLU A 74 -2.79 -16.03 13.06
CA GLU A 74 -1.91 -15.38 12.09
C GLU A 74 -2.63 -14.26 11.32
N SER A 75 -3.89 -14.47 10.91
CA SER A 75 -4.69 -13.40 10.29
C SER A 75 -4.92 -12.22 11.25
N LEU A 76 -5.18 -12.49 12.53
CA LEU A 76 -5.41 -11.46 13.54
C LEU A 76 -4.13 -10.66 13.81
N LYS A 77 -2.96 -11.33 13.86
CA LYS A 77 -1.66 -10.65 13.93
C LYS A 77 -1.43 -9.76 12.71
N ALA A 78 -1.72 -10.26 11.50
CA ALA A 78 -1.55 -9.51 10.26
C ALA A 78 -2.47 -8.28 10.20
N VAL A 79 -3.76 -8.43 10.56
CA VAL A 79 -4.71 -7.31 10.63
C VAL A 79 -4.25 -6.27 11.65
N TRP A 80 -3.84 -6.69 12.85
CA TRP A 80 -3.36 -5.77 13.87
C TRP A 80 -2.10 -5.01 13.40
N HIS A 81 -1.16 -5.72 12.77
CA HIS A 81 0.04 -5.14 12.18
C HIS A 81 -0.31 -4.07 11.14
N GLY A 82 -1.18 -4.38 10.18
CA GLY A 82 -1.64 -3.43 9.16
C GLY A 82 -2.35 -2.21 9.76
N GLN A 83 -3.24 -2.40 10.74
CA GLN A 83 -3.93 -1.30 11.41
C GLN A 83 -2.96 -0.38 12.17
N LYS A 84 -1.99 -0.97 12.87
CA LYS A 84 -0.95 -0.22 13.58
C LYS A 84 -0.09 0.57 12.62
N LEU A 85 0.37 -0.05 11.52
CA LEU A 85 1.14 0.63 10.49
C LEU A 85 0.38 1.81 9.90
N ASP A 86 -0.90 1.64 9.54
CA ASP A 86 -1.67 2.75 9.00
C ASP A 86 -1.87 3.90 10.00
N TYR A 87 -2.05 3.58 11.28
CA TYR A 87 -2.23 4.58 12.32
C TYR A 87 -0.97 5.41 12.58
N PHE A 88 0.21 4.77 12.54
CA PHE A 88 1.49 5.42 12.85
C PHE A 88 2.27 5.87 11.61
N LYS A 89 1.71 5.70 10.40
CA LYS A 89 2.34 6.17 9.17
C LYS A 89 2.56 7.68 9.21
N SER A 90 3.58 8.14 8.50
CA SER A 90 3.87 9.58 8.37
C SER A 90 3.31 10.17 7.07
N ALA A 91 3.01 9.34 6.07
CA ALA A 91 2.37 9.78 4.84
C ALA A 91 0.91 10.16 5.08
N HIS A 92 0.56 11.40 4.74
CA HIS A 92 -0.80 11.91 4.80
C HIS A 92 -1.09 12.78 3.59
N LEU A 93 -2.31 12.69 3.07
CA LEU A 93 -2.81 13.56 2.00
C LEU A 93 -2.57 15.04 2.33
N GLY A 94 -1.98 15.77 1.38
CA GLY A 94 -1.64 17.19 1.50
C GLY A 94 -0.31 17.49 2.20
N CYS A 95 0.33 16.49 2.81
CA CYS A 95 1.62 16.64 3.50
C CYS A 95 2.80 16.26 2.61
N SER A 96 4.02 16.56 3.06
CA SER A 96 5.25 16.08 2.42
C SER A 96 5.29 14.56 2.41
N ALA A 97 5.65 14.00 1.25
CA ALA A 97 5.82 12.58 1.07
C ALA A 97 7.09 12.10 1.81
N PRO A 98 7.00 11.04 2.65
CA PRO A 98 8.18 10.47 3.30
C PRO A 98 9.21 10.00 2.28
N ASN A 99 10.44 10.52 2.36
CA ASN A 99 11.52 10.14 1.44
C ASN A 99 12.35 8.96 2.00
N THR A 100 11.72 7.79 2.12
CA THR A 100 12.31 6.60 2.72
C THR A 100 13.30 5.91 1.78
N GLU A 101 14.20 5.14 2.37
CA GLU A 101 15.17 4.31 1.66
C GLU A 101 14.50 3.09 1.01
N VAL A 102 14.94 2.77 -0.20
CA VAL A 102 14.53 1.63 -1.02
C VAL A 102 15.75 1.10 -1.78
N VAL A 103 15.70 -0.15 -2.21
CA VAL A 103 16.81 -0.79 -2.93
C VAL A 103 16.38 -1.13 -4.35
N MET A 104 17.20 -0.72 -5.33
CA MET A 104 16.98 -1.08 -6.74
C MET A 104 17.19 -2.58 -6.95
N LEU A 105 16.38 -3.21 -7.80
CA LEU A 105 16.60 -4.61 -8.17
C LEU A 105 17.92 -4.80 -8.93
N GLU A 106 18.23 -3.88 -9.84
CA GLU A 106 19.48 -3.87 -10.58
C GLU A 106 20.61 -3.26 -9.75
N GLY A 107 21.71 -3.99 -9.60
CA GLY A 107 22.89 -3.54 -8.85
C GLY A 107 22.70 -3.41 -7.33
N GLN A 108 21.50 -3.66 -6.80
CA GLN A 108 21.18 -3.60 -5.35
C GLN A 108 21.60 -2.29 -4.68
N ARG A 109 21.50 -1.18 -5.41
CA ARG A 109 21.87 0.14 -4.92
C ARG A 109 20.79 0.71 -4.01
N LEU A 110 21.21 1.27 -2.87
CA LEU A 110 20.34 2.04 -1.97
C LEU A 110 20.01 3.40 -2.61
N CYS A 111 18.74 3.74 -2.61
CA CYS A 111 18.19 5.00 -3.12
C CYS A 111 16.97 5.40 -2.27
N ARG A 112 16.30 6.49 -2.61
CA ARG A 112 15.08 6.93 -1.91
C ARG A 112 13.91 7.10 -2.87
N ILE A 113 12.69 7.06 -2.33
CA ILE A 113 11.46 7.16 -3.13
C ILE A 113 11.42 8.43 -4.00
N LEU A 114 11.82 9.58 -3.47
CA LEU A 114 11.77 10.83 -4.22
C LEU A 114 12.91 10.97 -5.25
N ASP A 115 13.91 10.09 -5.25
CA ASP A 115 14.91 10.05 -6.32
C ASP A 115 14.28 9.63 -7.67
N PHE A 116 13.07 9.06 -7.63
CA PHE A 116 12.31 8.63 -8.79
C PHE A 116 11.29 9.66 -9.30
N SER A 117 11.07 10.78 -8.59
CA SER A 117 10.22 11.86 -9.08
C SER A 117 10.99 12.77 -10.03
N GLN A 118 10.50 12.95 -11.27
CA GLN A 118 11.15 13.82 -12.25
C GLN A 118 10.39 15.15 -12.44
N GLY A 119 10.90 16.20 -11.82
CA GLY A 119 10.30 17.53 -11.89
C GLY A 119 8.86 17.55 -11.35
N HIS A 120 7.93 18.11 -12.13
CA HIS A 120 6.52 18.27 -11.76
C HIS A 120 5.63 17.09 -12.20
N ARG A 121 6.22 15.98 -12.66
CA ARG A 121 5.47 14.80 -13.08
C ARG A 121 4.99 14.03 -11.84
N PRO A 122 3.72 13.59 -11.79
CA PRO A 122 3.24 12.72 -10.72
C PRO A 122 3.99 11.40 -10.69
N LEU A 123 4.36 10.93 -9.50
CA LEU A 123 4.87 9.58 -9.26
C LEU A 123 3.73 8.68 -8.75
N ALA A 124 3.38 7.64 -9.51
CA ALA A 124 2.20 6.79 -9.28
C ALA A 124 2.51 5.27 -9.45
N TYR A 125 1.47 4.43 -9.36
CA TYR A 125 1.57 2.98 -9.51
C TYR A 125 1.43 2.50 -10.98
N HIS A 126 2.29 1.57 -11.40
CA HIS A 126 2.51 1.21 -12.80
C HIS A 126 1.36 0.56 -13.55
N ARG A 127 0.34 -0.06 -12.93
CA ARG A 127 -0.70 -0.75 -13.72
C ARG A 127 -1.48 0.21 -14.66
N LEU A 128 -1.35 1.52 -14.47
CA LEU A 128 -1.85 2.57 -15.37
C LEU A 128 -0.82 3.10 -16.38
N ALA A 129 0.42 2.61 -16.36
CA ALA A 129 1.53 3.17 -17.11
C ALA A 129 1.30 3.18 -18.62
N SER A 130 0.62 2.18 -19.18
CA SER A 130 0.35 2.13 -20.62
C SER A 130 -0.52 3.30 -21.13
N GLN A 131 -1.30 3.94 -20.26
CA GLN A 131 -2.25 5.00 -20.61
C GLN A 131 -1.76 6.41 -20.25
N HIS A 132 -0.76 6.53 -19.36
CA HIS A 132 -0.35 7.81 -18.77
C HIS A 132 1.17 7.99 -18.67
N ILE A 133 1.96 7.22 -19.45
CA ILE A 133 3.43 7.31 -19.46
C ILE A 133 3.96 8.68 -19.89
N ASP A 134 3.18 9.42 -20.66
CA ASP A 134 3.51 10.76 -21.13
C ASP A 134 3.35 11.82 -20.05
N ILE A 135 2.55 11.57 -19.01
CA ILE A 135 2.23 12.58 -17.99
C ILE A 135 2.72 12.24 -16.59
N ALA A 136 2.98 10.96 -16.28
CA ALA A 136 3.37 10.49 -14.95
C ALA A 136 4.56 9.53 -15.01
N ASP A 137 5.29 9.46 -13.91
CA ASP A 137 6.31 8.45 -13.65
C ASP A 137 5.72 7.36 -12.77
N PHE A 138 6.21 6.12 -12.92
CA PHE A 138 5.64 4.98 -12.22
C PHE A 138 6.69 4.24 -11.40
N LEU A 139 6.35 3.95 -10.15
CA LEU A 139 7.20 3.22 -9.20
C LEU A 139 6.40 2.19 -8.43
N LEU A 140 6.92 0.97 -8.40
CA LEU A 140 6.43 -0.11 -7.56
C LEU A 140 7.43 -0.40 -6.45
N VAL A 141 7.00 -0.29 -5.20
CA VAL A 141 7.82 -0.66 -4.04
C VAL A 141 7.34 -2.02 -3.54
N TYR A 142 8.17 -3.05 -3.71
CA TYR A 142 7.90 -4.39 -3.20
C TYR A 142 8.21 -4.45 -1.70
N ILE A 143 7.20 -4.78 -0.89
CA ILE A 143 7.28 -4.79 0.57
C ILE A 143 7.35 -6.22 1.13
N GLU A 144 7.07 -6.39 2.43
CA GLU A 144 6.94 -7.71 3.03
C GLU A 144 5.69 -8.46 2.54
N GLU A 145 5.77 -9.80 2.51
CA GLU A 145 4.64 -10.65 2.12
C GLU A 145 3.46 -10.48 3.08
N ALA A 146 2.29 -10.18 2.52
CA ALA A 146 1.04 -10.16 3.27
C ALA A 146 0.56 -11.56 3.67
N HIS A 147 0.80 -12.53 2.78
CA HIS A 147 0.39 -13.93 2.94
C HIS A 147 1.59 -14.88 2.79
N PRO A 148 2.56 -14.84 3.73
CA PRO A 148 3.72 -15.68 3.62
C PRO A 148 3.35 -17.15 3.84
N SER A 149 4.05 -18.07 3.15
CA SER A 149 3.80 -19.52 3.23
C SER A 149 4.08 -20.13 4.61
N ASP A 150 4.84 -19.43 5.46
CA ASP A 150 5.14 -19.75 6.86
C ASP A 150 4.36 -18.85 7.86
N GLY A 151 3.23 -18.27 7.44
CA GLY A 151 2.36 -17.44 8.27
C GLY A 151 0.89 -17.53 7.89
N TRP A 152 0.24 -16.39 7.58
CA TRP A 152 -1.15 -16.40 7.15
C TRP A 152 -1.26 -16.76 5.66
N VAL A 153 -1.31 -18.06 5.38
CA VAL A 153 -1.30 -18.60 4.02
C VAL A 153 -2.59 -18.23 3.26
N SER A 154 -2.43 -17.91 1.97
CA SER A 154 -3.51 -17.88 0.98
C SER A 154 -3.26 -18.96 -0.08
N THR A 155 -4.18 -19.91 -0.24
CA THR A 155 -4.05 -21.00 -1.24
C THR A 155 -4.18 -20.51 -2.67
N ASP A 156 -4.75 -19.33 -2.84
CA ASP A 156 -5.05 -18.76 -4.16
C ASP A 156 -3.90 -17.86 -4.64
N ALA A 157 -2.88 -17.65 -3.80
CA ALA A 157 -1.71 -16.91 -4.18
C ALA A 157 -0.92 -17.65 -5.27
N SER A 158 -0.61 -16.95 -6.36
CA SER A 158 0.16 -17.50 -7.49
C SER A 158 1.57 -17.95 -7.10
N TYR A 159 2.10 -17.41 -6.01
CA TYR A 159 3.41 -17.75 -5.47
C TYR A 159 3.30 -18.05 -3.98
N GLN A 160 4.01 -19.08 -3.52
CA GLN A 160 4.08 -19.47 -2.11
C GLN A 160 5.44 -19.06 -1.54
N ILE A 161 5.55 -17.79 -1.14
CA ILE A 161 6.82 -17.18 -0.71
C ILE A 161 6.84 -17.09 0.83
N PRO A 162 7.88 -17.57 1.52
CA PRO A 162 7.98 -17.44 2.97
C PRO A 162 8.36 -16.00 3.37
N LYS A 163 8.26 -15.67 4.66
CA LYS A 163 8.76 -14.39 5.18
C LYS A 163 10.24 -14.20 4.82
N HIS A 164 10.54 -13.09 4.17
CA HIS A 164 11.90 -12.71 3.82
C HIS A 164 12.81 -12.64 5.07
N GLN A 165 13.90 -13.40 5.10
CA GLN A 165 14.89 -13.36 6.18
C GLN A 165 16.08 -12.46 5.83
N SER A 166 16.25 -12.17 4.55
CA SER A 166 17.30 -11.31 4.02
C SER A 166 16.78 -10.43 2.89
N LEU A 167 17.52 -9.37 2.58
CA LEU A 167 17.25 -8.53 1.40
C LEU A 167 17.25 -9.36 0.12
N GLN A 168 18.13 -10.35 0.02
CA GLN A 168 18.25 -11.22 -1.14
C GLN A 168 17.01 -12.10 -1.35
N ASP A 169 16.32 -12.51 -0.28
CA ASP A 169 15.04 -13.22 -0.39
C ASP A 169 13.96 -12.30 -0.97
N ARG A 170 13.90 -11.06 -0.49
CA ARG A 170 12.94 -10.06 -0.98
C ARG A 170 13.19 -9.66 -2.43
N VAL A 171 14.46 -9.50 -2.82
CA VAL A 171 14.83 -9.23 -4.22
C VAL A 171 14.40 -10.39 -5.13
N ARG A 172 14.63 -11.65 -4.70
CA ARG A 172 14.18 -12.83 -5.47
C ARG A 172 12.66 -12.86 -5.62
N ALA A 173 11.91 -12.57 -4.56
CA ALA A 173 10.45 -12.50 -4.60
C ALA A 173 9.95 -11.42 -5.58
N ALA A 174 10.53 -10.21 -5.50
CA ALA A 174 10.21 -9.11 -6.41
C ALA A 174 10.55 -9.43 -7.88
N GLN A 175 11.63 -10.18 -8.13
CA GLN A 175 11.99 -10.64 -9.48
C GLN A 175 10.99 -11.66 -10.06
N LEU A 176 10.37 -12.50 -9.23
CA LEU A 176 9.30 -13.39 -9.69
C LEU A 176 8.09 -12.59 -10.17
N MET A 177 7.72 -11.53 -9.43
CA MET A 177 6.62 -10.65 -9.80
C MET A 177 6.88 -9.89 -11.12
N LEU A 178 8.13 -9.52 -11.43
CA LEU A 178 8.47 -8.82 -12.67
C LEU A 178 8.02 -9.57 -13.94
N GLN A 179 7.94 -10.90 -13.90
CA GLN A 179 7.46 -11.71 -15.02
C GLN A 179 6.02 -11.36 -15.42
N GLY A 180 5.21 -10.85 -14.48
CA GLY A 180 3.82 -10.45 -14.71
C GLY A 180 3.60 -8.95 -14.94
N VAL A 181 4.63 -8.09 -14.81
CA VAL A 181 4.53 -6.63 -14.94
C VAL A 181 5.68 -6.03 -15.77
N PRO A 182 5.75 -6.31 -17.08
CA PRO A 182 6.80 -5.78 -17.94
C PRO A 182 6.73 -4.24 -18.01
N GLY A 183 7.90 -3.59 -18.03
CA GLY A 183 8.03 -2.13 -18.14
C GLY A 183 7.96 -1.37 -16.82
N CYS A 184 7.67 -2.05 -15.70
CA CYS A 184 7.57 -1.42 -14.40
C CYS A 184 8.95 -1.18 -13.77
N ARG A 185 9.19 0.05 -13.30
CA ARG A 185 10.29 0.31 -12.38
C ARG A 185 9.93 -0.26 -11.02
N VAL A 186 10.62 -1.31 -10.62
CA VAL A 186 10.42 -1.99 -9.33
C VAL A 186 11.64 -1.77 -8.46
N VAL A 187 11.38 -1.39 -7.21
CA VAL A 187 12.34 -1.33 -6.12
C VAL A 187 11.82 -2.19 -4.98
N VAL A 188 12.68 -2.60 -4.06
CA VAL A 188 12.27 -3.30 -2.84
C VAL A 188 12.43 -2.39 -1.65
N ASP A 189 11.52 -2.50 -0.69
CA ASP A 189 11.67 -1.84 0.61
C ASP A 189 12.85 -2.47 1.38
N THR A 190 13.43 -1.71 2.30
CA THR A 190 14.50 -2.19 3.17
C THR A 190 14.00 -3.30 4.10
N MET A 191 14.90 -4.13 4.62
CA MET A 191 14.52 -5.15 5.62
C MET A 191 13.99 -4.56 6.94
N SER A 192 14.18 -3.26 7.19
CA SER A 192 13.54 -2.53 8.29
C SER A 192 12.10 -2.10 7.98
N ASN A 193 11.58 -2.42 6.78
CA ASN A 193 10.25 -2.05 6.31
C ASN A 193 9.99 -0.53 6.37
N ALA A 194 11.01 0.27 6.04
CA ALA A 194 10.95 1.72 6.24
C ALA A 194 9.84 2.37 5.41
N SER A 195 9.72 2.01 4.14
CA SER A 195 8.71 2.54 3.24
C SER A 195 7.32 2.01 3.60
N ASN A 196 7.22 0.72 3.89
CA ASN A 196 5.96 0.11 4.33
C ASN A 196 5.41 0.80 5.59
N ALA A 197 6.29 1.10 6.55
CA ALA A 197 5.90 1.80 7.77
C ALA A 197 5.53 3.27 7.53
N ALA A 198 6.33 4.00 6.76
CA ALA A 198 6.09 5.42 6.51
C ALA A 198 4.81 5.68 5.71
N TYR A 199 4.46 4.76 4.80
CA TYR A 199 3.26 4.86 3.95
C TYR A 199 2.09 4.02 4.45
N GLY A 200 2.25 3.24 5.52
CA GLY A 200 1.24 2.32 6.03
C GLY A 200 0.69 1.43 4.92
N ALA A 201 1.59 0.78 4.18
CA ALA A 201 1.29 0.15 2.89
C ALA A 201 1.09 -1.37 2.96
N TYR A 202 1.04 -1.94 4.17
CA TYR A 202 0.94 -3.39 4.39
C TYR A 202 -0.32 -3.95 3.72
N PHE A 203 -0.19 -5.16 3.18
CA PHE A 203 -0.99 -5.70 2.07
C PHE A 203 -0.63 -5.05 0.74
N GLU A 204 -1.27 -3.94 0.43
CA GLU A 204 -1.04 -3.14 -0.75
C GLU A 204 -1.62 -1.74 -0.56
N ARG A 205 -1.06 -0.75 -1.27
CA ARG A 205 -1.55 0.62 -1.22
C ARG A 205 -1.09 1.46 -2.39
N LEU A 206 -1.95 2.40 -2.79
CA LEU A 206 -1.69 3.34 -3.89
C LEU A 206 -1.46 4.75 -3.35
N TYR A 207 -0.53 5.47 -3.95
CA TYR A 207 -0.24 6.88 -3.68
C TYR A 207 0.05 7.61 -4.99
N ILE A 208 -0.20 8.92 -5.00
CA ILE A 208 0.37 9.83 -6.00
C ILE A 208 1.15 10.90 -5.27
N ILE A 209 2.39 11.12 -5.72
CA ILE A 209 3.27 12.16 -5.21
C ILE A 209 3.53 13.17 -6.32
N VAL A 210 3.36 14.45 -6.04
CA VAL A 210 3.74 15.57 -6.94
C VAL A 210 4.53 16.56 -6.13
N ASP A 211 5.69 17.00 -6.65
CA ASP A 211 6.57 17.98 -5.99
C ASP A 211 6.90 17.62 -4.53
N GLY A 212 7.15 16.32 -4.27
CA GLY A 212 7.45 15.81 -2.94
C GLY A 212 6.28 15.87 -1.94
N LYS A 213 5.04 16.05 -2.40
CA LYS A 213 3.82 16.03 -1.57
C LYS A 213 2.89 14.90 -1.97
N VAL A 214 2.22 14.32 -0.99
CA VAL A 214 1.17 13.32 -1.21
C VAL A 214 -0.10 14.03 -1.69
N VAL A 215 -0.48 13.80 -2.94
CA VAL A 215 -1.68 14.39 -3.56
C VAL A 215 -2.81 13.38 -3.76
N TYR A 216 -2.51 12.09 -3.60
CA TYR A 216 -3.49 11.02 -3.51
C TYR A 216 -3.00 9.96 -2.51
N GLN A 217 -3.91 9.43 -1.71
CA GLN A 217 -3.66 8.35 -0.75
C GLN A 217 -4.82 7.35 -0.83
N GLY A 218 -4.53 6.16 -1.32
CA GLY A 218 -5.49 5.08 -1.41
C GLY A 218 -5.95 4.55 -0.04
N GLY A 219 -7.08 3.83 -0.08
CA GLY A 219 -7.62 3.10 1.05
C GLY A 219 -6.67 2.02 1.57
N ARG A 220 -7.06 1.35 2.66
CA ARG A 220 -6.26 0.27 3.27
C ARG A 220 -6.61 -1.07 2.63
N GLY A 221 -5.60 -1.91 2.43
CA GLY A 221 -5.79 -3.29 2.02
C GLY A 221 -6.43 -3.43 0.64
N PRO A 222 -6.83 -4.66 0.26
CA PRO A 222 -7.30 -4.93 -1.08
C PRO A 222 -8.64 -4.26 -1.41
N GLU A 223 -9.49 -4.01 -0.40
CA GLU A 223 -10.74 -3.25 -0.59
C GLU A 223 -10.48 -1.79 -0.97
N GLY A 224 -9.39 -1.20 -0.46
CA GLY A 224 -8.98 0.18 -0.75
C GLY A 224 -8.05 0.32 -1.95
N TYR A 225 -7.70 -0.78 -2.60
CA TYR A 225 -6.82 -0.82 -3.75
C TYR A 225 -7.60 -0.52 -5.03
N LYS A 226 -7.88 0.77 -5.23
CA LYS A 226 -8.71 1.28 -6.32
C LYS A 226 -7.85 1.91 -7.41
N ILE A 227 -7.66 1.15 -8.50
CA ILE A 227 -6.93 1.58 -9.69
C ILE A 227 -7.77 2.59 -10.48
N SER A 228 -9.09 2.44 -10.47
CA SER A 228 -10.00 3.40 -11.10
C SER A 228 -9.96 4.79 -10.45
N ASP A 229 -9.89 4.87 -9.11
CA ASP A 229 -9.70 6.13 -8.39
C ASP A 229 -8.38 6.81 -8.77
N LEU A 230 -7.31 6.01 -8.85
CA LEU A 230 -5.98 6.47 -9.25
C LEU A 230 -6.00 7.03 -10.70
N ARG A 231 -6.66 6.32 -11.63
CA ARG A 231 -6.85 6.78 -13.01
C ARG A 231 -7.63 8.08 -13.06
N SER A 232 -8.76 8.13 -12.36
CA SER A 232 -9.64 9.29 -12.35
C SER A 232 -8.89 10.54 -11.90
N TRP A 233 -8.00 10.40 -10.91
CA TRP A 233 -7.11 11.47 -10.48
C TRP A 233 -6.13 11.90 -11.60
N LEU A 234 -5.47 10.95 -12.26
CA LEU A 234 -4.52 11.23 -13.35
C LEU A 234 -5.19 11.92 -14.56
N ASP A 235 -6.38 11.48 -14.94
CA ASP A 235 -7.17 12.06 -16.04
C ASP A 235 -7.58 13.51 -15.72
N GLN A 236 -8.01 13.76 -14.49
CA GLN A 236 -8.32 15.11 -14.02
C GLN A 236 -7.07 15.98 -14.01
N TYR A 237 -5.94 15.47 -13.52
CA TYR A 237 -4.67 16.20 -13.48
C TYR A 237 -4.23 16.59 -14.90
N HIS A 238 -4.25 15.66 -15.84
CA HIS A 238 -3.89 15.92 -17.23
C HIS A 238 -4.77 16.99 -17.88
N THR A 239 -6.08 16.90 -17.67
CA THR A 239 -7.03 17.89 -18.21
C THR A 239 -6.75 19.29 -17.66
N HIS A 240 -6.46 19.40 -16.36
CA HIS A 240 -6.15 20.68 -15.73
C HIS A 240 -4.82 21.28 -16.19
N THR A 241 -3.78 20.47 -16.41
CA THR A 241 -2.48 20.96 -16.88
C THR A 241 -2.53 21.40 -18.33
N GLN A 242 -3.25 20.67 -19.20
CA GLN A 242 -3.49 21.08 -20.59
C GLN A 242 -4.23 22.42 -20.66
N ASN A 243 -5.33 22.58 -19.91
CA ASN A 243 -6.10 23.83 -19.90
C ASN A 243 -5.29 25.03 -19.41
N LYS A 244 -4.41 24.85 -18.41
CA LYS A 244 -3.49 25.90 -17.96
C LYS A 244 -2.46 26.27 -19.04
N GLY A 245 -1.95 25.29 -19.78
CA GLY A 245 -1.05 25.52 -20.91
C GLY A 245 -1.70 26.31 -22.05
N THR A 246 -2.96 25.99 -22.38
CA THR A 246 -3.72 26.69 -23.45
C THR A 246 -4.00 28.15 -23.10
N LEU A 247 -4.29 28.47 -21.84
CA LEU A 247 -4.56 29.83 -21.38
C LEU A 247 -3.31 30.73 -21.39
N VAL A 248 -2.10 30.16 -21.30
CA VAL A 248 -0.84 30.93 -21.29
C VAL A 248 -0.36 31.26 -22.72
N ILE A 249 -0.81 30.52 -23.74
CA ILE A 249 -0.42 30.72 -25.15
C ILE A 249 -1.34 31.73 -25.86
N GLN A 250 -2.45 32.14 -25.26
CA GLN A 250 -3.30 33.23 -25.76
C GLN A 250 -2.81 34.60 -25.25
N ILE A 251 -1.69 35.11 -25.78
CA ILE A 251 -1.28 36.52 -25.67
C ILE A 251 -0.70 36.98 -27.01
#